data_AF-A0A536CS39-F1
#
_entry.id   AF-A0A536CS39-F1
#
_cell.length_a   1.000
_cell.length_b   1.000
_cell.length_c   1.000
_cell.angle_alpha   90.00
_cell.angle_beta   90.00
_cell.angle_gamma   90.00
#
_symmetry.space_group_name_H-M   'P 1'
#
loop_
_entity.id
_entity.type
_entity.pdbx_description
1 polymer ?
#
loop_
_entity_poly.entity_id
_entity_poly.type
_entity_poly.pdbx_seq_one_letter_code
_entity_poly.pdbx_strand_id
1 'polypeptide(L)'
;MAARLGRALRGVRAVVVAHGDPEASDRAQCLRADLIVAADGGALVCERWGILPQVVVGDMDSLGREGTERLRARGARIEAYPRVKDQTDLELAIAAARTAGADEVVIVAAFGGRRLDHEIANVLLLAEGPRVSAVRGGTTMRVIRDGERIALEGETGDLVSLVPLGGDAEGVRTDGLRYALRDE
;
A
#
# COMPACT_ATOMS: atom_id res chain seq x y z
N MET A 1 -28.61 -6.23 8.72
CA MET A 1 -28.69 -4.75 8.77
C MET A 1 -27.56 -4.13 9.60
N ALA A 2 -27.20 -4.67 10.77
CA ALA A 2 -26.12 -4.14 11.62
C ALA A 2 -24.72 -4.12 10.95
N ALA A 3 -24.36 -5.13 10.15
CA ALA A 3 -23.08 -5.16 9.44
C ALA A 3 -22.94 -4.07 8.36
N ARG A 4 -24.05 -3.64 7.73
CA ARG A 4 -24.05 -2.54 6.75
C ARG A 4 -23.95 -1.16 7.42
N LEU A 5 -24.53 -1.00 8.61
CA LEU A 5 -24.42 0.22 9.42
C LEU A 5 -23.03 0.37 10.07
N GLY A 6 -22.42 -0.73 10.52
CA GLY A 6 -21.05 -0.72 11.06
C GLY A 6 -19.97 -0.41 10.01
N ARG A 7 -20.20 -0.78 8.75
CA ARG A 7 -19.32 -0.47 7.61
C ARG A 7 -19.45 0.98 7.14
N ALA A 8 -20.57 1.65 7.40
CA ALA A 8 -20.79 3.04 7.00
C ALA A 8 -20.08 4.06 7.92
N LEU A 9 -19.61 3.63 9.10
CA LEU A 9 -18.90 4.48 10.08
C LEU A 9 -17.37 4.31 10.03
N ARG A 10 -16.86 3.28 9.38
CA ARG A 10 -15.42 3.07 9.16
C ARG A 10 -15.13 3.33 7.68
N GLY A 11 -14.13 4.17 7.41
CA GLY A 11 -13.71 4.47 6.04
C GLY A 11 -13.30 3.20 5.29
N VAL A 12 -13.35 3.25 3.96
CA VAL A 12 -12.98 2.13 3.08
C VAL A 12 -11.48 1.92 3.13
N ARG A 13 -11.06 0.74 3.57
CA ARG A 13 -9.64 0.36 3.58
C ARG A 13 -9.29 -0.45 2.34
N ALA A 14 -8.42 0.10 1.49
CA ALA A 14 -7.87 -0.61 0.35
C ALA A 14 -6.49 -1.20 0.68
N VAL A 15 -6.22 -2.39 0.13
CA VAL A 15 -4.88 -2.95 0.05
C VAL A 15 -4.43 -3.00 -1.39
N VAL A 16 -3.28 -2.39 -1.66
CA VAL A 16 -2.63 -2.43 -2.97
C VAL A 16 -1.50 -3.45 -2.91
N VAL A 17 -1.56 -4.46 -3.78
CA VAL A 17 -0.59 -5.56 -3.84
C VAL A 17 0.37 -5.30 -5.00
N ALA A 18 1.65 -5.10 -4.69
CA ALA A 18 2.72 -4.96 -5.68
C ALA A 18 3.40 -6.32 -5.97
N HIS A 19 4.53 -6.30 -6.70
CA HIS A 19 5.26 -7.51 -7.14
C HIS A 19 6.71 -7.56 -6.63
N GLY A 20 6.92 -7.31 -5.34
CA GLY A 20 8.16 -7.53 -4.60
C GLY A 20 8.27 -8.96 -4.08
N ASP A 21 8.86 -9.13 -2.89
CA ASP A 21 8.97 -10.42 -2.18
C ASP A 21 7.88 -10.53 -1.11
N PRO A 22 6.79 -11.29 -1.37
CA PRO A 22 5.63 -11.35 -0.48
C PRO A 22 5.86 -12.18 0.78
N GLU A 23 5.43 -11.65 1.92
CA GLU A 23 5.44 -12.34 3.21
C GLU A 23 4.04 -12.82 3.62
N ALA A 24 3.98 -13.73 4.61
CA ALA A 24 2.70 -14.21 5.12
C ALA A 24 1.83 -13.11 5.75
N SER A 25 2.46 -12.08 6.34
CA SER A 25 1.79 -10.91 6.91
C SER A 25 1.09 -10.06 5.85
N ASP A 26 1.61 -10.01 4.62
CA ASP A 26 0.99 -9.27 3.52
C ASP A 26 -0.39 -9.84 3.16
N ARG A 27 -0.50 -11.18 3.10
CA ARG A 27 -1.78 -11.86 2.90
C ARG A 27 -2.80 -11.50 3.99
N ALA A 28 -2.35 -11.40 5.24
CA ALA A 28 -3.22 -11.01 6.35
C ALA A 28 -3.75 -9.57 6.20
N GLN A 29 -3.00 -8.67 5.56
CA GLN A 29 -3.50 -7.33 5.23
C GLN A 29 -4.68 -7.39 4.25
N CYS A 30 -4.56 -8.21 3.21
CA CYS A 30 -5.59 -8.40 2.19
C CYS A 30 -6.89 -8.97 2.78
N LEU A 31 -6.80 -9.93 3.72
CA LEU A 31 -7.98 -10.52 4.35
C LEU A 31 -8.77 -9.54 5.23
N ARG A 32 -8.17 -8.41 5.61
CA ARG A 32 -8.80 -7.33 6.39
C ARG A 32 -9.19 -6.13 5.52
N ALA A 33 -9.03 -6.22 4.20
CA ALA A 33 -9.31 -5.13 3.27
C ALA A 33 -10.77 -5.14 2.83
N ASP A 34 -11.32 -3.95 2.58
CA ASP A 34 -12.61 -3.80 1.90
C ASP A 34 -12.46 -3.85 0.38
N LEU A 35 -11.28 -3.46 -0.12
CA LEU A 35 -10.89 -3.41 -1.52
C LEU A 35 -9.46 -3.91 -1.69
N ILE A 36 -9.23 -4.73 -2.71
CA ILE A 36 -7.91 -5.24 -3.08
C ILE A 36 -7.65 -4.84 -4.53
N VAL A 37 -6.57 -4.09 -4.73
CA VAL A 37 -6.09 -3.67 -6.05
C VAL A 37 -4.72 -4.29 -6.27
N ALA A 38 -4.53 -4.96 -7.40
CA ALA A 38 -3.25 -5.52 -7.79
C ALA A 38 -2.56 -4.62 -8.81
N ALA A 39 -1.30 -4.27 -8.57
CA ALA A 39 -0.44 -3.59 -9.52
C ALA A 39 0.31 -4.63 -10.38
N ASP A 40 -0.12 -4.78 -11.63
CA ASP A 40 0.40 -5.70 -12.64
C ASP A 40 0.69 -7.11 -12.08
N GLY A 41 1.96 -7.50 -11.94
CA GLY A 41 2.39 -8.77 -11.36
C GLY A 41 1.85 -9.04 -9.94
N GLY A 42 1.41 -8.02 -9.19
CA GLY A 42 0.73 -8.19 -7.90
C GLY A 42 -0.51 -9.08 -7.97
N ALA A 43 -1.10 -9.24 -9.16
CA ALA A 43 -2.19 -10.17 -9.38
C ALA A 43 -1.73 -11.63 -9.27
N LEU A 44 -0.50 -11.95 -9.70
CA LEU A 44 0.10 -13.28 -9.51
C LEU A 44 0.31 -13.57 -8.02
N VAL A 45 0.66 -12.55 -7.23
CA VAL A 45 0.78 -12.68 -5.77
C VAL A 45 -0.58 -13.01 -5.16
N CYS A 46 -1.63 -12.28 -5.56
CA CYS A 46 -3.01 -12.56 -5.13
C CYS A 46 -3.46 -13.98 -5.49
N GLU A 47 -3.17 -14.44 -6.71
CA GLU A 47 -3.48 -15.81 -7.15
C GLU A 47 -2.81 -16.86 -6.26
N ARG A 48 -1.51 -16.69 -5.92
CA ARG A 48 -0.79 -17.57 -4.99
C ARG A 48 -1.43 -17.61 -3.59
N TRP A 49 -2.03 -16.51 -3.16
CA TRP A 49 -2.74 -16.44 -1.88
C TRP A 49 -4.19 -16.96 -1.91
N GLY A 50 -4.68 -17.37 -3.09
CA GLY A 50 -6.07 -17.75 -3.31
C GLY A 50 -7.04 -16.57 -3.21
N ILE A 51 -6.56 -15.35 -3.41
CA ILE A 51 -7.33 -14.10 -3.31
C ILE A 51 -7.61 -13.59 -4.72
N LEU A 52 -8.86 -13.25 -5.00
CA LEU A 52 -9.23 -12.55 -6.24
C LEU A 52 -9.18 -11.03 -5.98
N PRO A 53 -8.25 -10.28 -6.59
CA PRO A 53 -8.27 -8.82 -6.51
C PRO A 53 -9.52 -8.30 -7.23
N GLN A 54 -10.14 -7.23 -6.71
CA GLN A 54 -11.29 -6.61 -7.37
C GLN A 54 -10.85 -5.82 -8.60
N VAL A 55 -9.65 -5.24 -8.57
CA VAL A 55 -9.09 -4.46 -9.66
C VAL A 55 -7.65 -4.91 -9.91
N VAL A 56 -7.27 -5.05 -11.18
CA VAL A 56 -5.89 -5.25 -11.62
C VAL A 56 -5.52 -4.09 -12.54
N VAL A 57 -4.42 -3.43 -12.25
CA VAL A 57 -3.97 -2.20 -12.92
C VAL A 57 -2.55 -2.39 -13.43
N GLY A 58 -2.30 -2.09 -14.69
CA GLY A 58 -0.94 -2.12 -15.26
C GLY A 58 -0.93 -2.43 -16.75
N ASP A 59 0.22 -2.80 -17.29
CA ASP A 59 0.34 -3.18 -18.71
C ASP A 59 0.05 -4.66 -19.00
N MET A 60 -0.15 -5.46 -17.95
CA MET A 60 -0.46 -6.90 -17.98
C MET A 60 0.68 -7.76 -18.55
N ASP A 61 1.91 -7.24 -18.64
CA ASP A 61 3.03 -8.00 -19.22
C ASP A 61 3.39 -9.22 -18.34
N SER A 62 3.29 -9.07 -17.03
CA SER A 62 3.48 -10.16 -16.05
C SER A 62 2.41 -11.26 -16.16
N LEU A 63 1.17 -10.88 -16.48
CA LEU A 63 0.04 -11.81 -16.54
C LEU A 63 -0.10 -12.48 -17.91
N GLY A 64 0.31 -11.79 -18.97
CA GLY A 64 0.00 -12.14 -20.34
C GLY A 64 -1.51 -12.17 -20.62
N ARG A 65 -1.85 -12.53 -21.87
CA ARG A 65 -3.24 -12.57 -22.32
C ARG A 65 -4.09 -13.57 -21.55
N GLU A 66 -3.58 -14.79 -21.37
CA GLU A 66 -4.30 -15.87 -20.69
C GLU A 66 -4.56 -15.55 -19.21
N GLY A 67 -3.56 -15.02 -18.49
CA GLY A 67 -3.73 -14.60 -17.10
C GLY A 67 -4.76 -13.48 -16.95
N THR A 68 -4.72 -12.50 -17.85
CA THR A 68 -5.65 -11.39 -17.89
C THR A 68 -7.09 -11.86 -18.13
N GLU A 69 -7.30 -12.72 -19.14
CA GLU A 69 -8.62 -13.27 -19.46
C GLU A 69 -9.15 -14.15 -18.33
N ARG A 70 -8.30 -14.96 -17.69
CA ARG A 70 -8.66 -15.77 -16.53
C ARG A 70 -9.16 -14.93 -15.35
N LEU A 71 -8.43 -13.87 -14.99
CA LEU A 71 -8.83 -12.98 -13.89
C LEU A 71 -10.12 -12.23 -14.22
N ARG A 72 -10.26 -11.75 -15.45
CA ARG A 72 -11.49 -11.11 -15.93
C ARG A 72 -12.70 -12.06 -15.85
N ALA A 73 -12.53 -13.31 -16.29
CA ALA A 73 -13.59 -14.33 -16.22
C ALA A 73 -14.01 -14.66 -14.79
N ARG A 74 -13.09 -14.54 -13.82
CA ARG A 74 -13.37 -14.70 -12.39
C ARG A 74 -14.01 -13.48 -11.74
N GLY A 75 -14.12 -12.35 -12.45
CA GLY A 75 -14.79 -11.13 -12.01
C GLY A 75 -13.88 -9.98 -11.62
N ALA A 76 -12.56 -10.06 -11.84
CA ALA A 76 -11.67 -8.92 -11.63
C ALA A 76 -11.88 -7.86 -12.72
N ARG A 77 -11.95 -6.58 -12.31
CA ARG A 77 -11.89 -5.44 -13.25
C ARG A 77 -10.45 -5.26 -13.72
N ILE A 78 -10.24 -5.27 -15.03
CA ILE A 78 -8.91 -5.06 -15.62
C ILE A 78 -8.82 -3.64 -16.15
N GLU A 79 -7.87 -2.87 -15.64
CA GLU A 79 -7.52 -1.53 -16.11
C GLU A 79 -6.14 -1.61 -16.77
N ALA A 80 -6.15 -1.83 -18.09
CA ALA A 80 -4.94 -1.97 -18.87
C ALA A 80 -4.41 -0.60 -19.31
N TYR A 81 -3.11 -0.38 -19.12
CA TYR A 81 -2.39 0.82 -19.51
C TYR A 81 -1.24 0.46 -20.46
N PRO A 82 -0.77 1.39 -21.30
CA PRO A 82 0.43 1.16 -22.10
C PRO A 82 1.66 0.91 -21.20
N ARG A 83 2.64 0.17 -21.74
CA ARG A 83 3.94 -0.08 -21.08
C ARG A 83 4.78 1.20 -20.94
N VAL A 84 4.75 2.05 -21.97
CA VAL A 84 5.40 3.36 -21.96
C VAL A 84 4.39 4.39 -21.48
N LYS A 85 4.63 4.93 -20.29
CA LYS A 85 3.81 5.93 -19.60
C LYS A 85 4.66 6.59 -18.51
N ASP A 86 4.21 7.75 -18.04
CA ASP A 86 4.94 8.52 -17.02
C ASP A 86 4.70 8.02 -15.59
N GLN A 87 3.75 7.09 -15.41
CA GLN A 87 3.30 6.62 -14.11
C GLN A 87 3.63 5.14 -13.91
N THR A 88 4.08 4.77 -12.71
CA THR A 88 4.28 3.36 -12.36
C THR A 88 2.95 2.63 -12.18
N ASP A 89 2.95 1.29 -12.31
CA ASP A 89 1.74 0.51 -12.07
C ASP A 89 1.26 0.61 -10.61
N LEU A 90 2.19 0.83 -9.67
CA LEU A 90 1.85 1.04 -8.27
C LEU A 90 1.13 2.38 -8.05
N GLU A 91 1.60 3.47 -8.67
CA GLU A 91 0.89 4.76 -8.67
C GLU A 91 -0.52 4.63 -9.22
N LEU A 92 -0.65 3.98 -10.37
CA LEU A 92 -1.96 3.75 -11.00
C LEU A 92 -2.87 2.90 -10.10
N ALA A 93 -2.35 1.89 -9.42
CA ALA A 93 -3.10 1.08 -8.48
C ALA A 93 -3.57 1.87 -7.25
N ILE A 94 -2.74 2.76 -6.71
CA ILE A 94 -3.13 3.69 -5.63
C ILE A 94 -4.24 4.62 -6.13
N ALA A 95 -4.10 5.19 -7.31
CA ALA A 95 -5.11 6.07 -7.91
C ALA A 95 -6.44 5.32 -8.17
N ALA A 96 -6.38 4.08 -8.64
CA ALA A 96 -7.56 3.23 -8.82
C ALA A 96 -8.27 2.93 -7.49
N ALA A 97 -7.51 2.66 -6.42
CA ALA A 97 -8.06 2.48 -5.08
C ALA A 97 -8.79 3.76 -4.60
N ARG A 98 -8.19 4.93 -4.79
CA ARG A 98 -8.80 6.23 -4.44
C ARG A 98 -10.07 6.51 -5.26
N THR A 99 -10.03 6.25 -6.55
CA THR A 99 -11.18 6.40 -7.45
C THR A 99 -12.33 5.47 -7.05
N ALA A 100 -12.02 4.30 -6.50
CA ALA A 100 -12.99 3.36 -5.95
C ALA A 100 -13.49 3.73 -4.54
N GLY A 101 -13.09 4.89 -4.00
CA GLY A 101 -13.59 5.42 -2.73
C GLY A 101 -12.77 5.03 -1.50
N ALA A 102 -11.52 4.57 -1.65
CA ALA A 102 -10.66 4.25 -0.51
C ALA A 102 -10.28 5.49 0.32
N ASP A 103 -10.52 5.43 1.63
CA ASP A 103 -10.08 6.43 2.62
C ASP A 103 -8.65 6.18 3.10
N GLU A 104 -8.25 4.92 3.13
CA GLU A 104 -6.90 4.45 3.48
C GLU A 104 -6.39 3.49 2.41
N VAL A 105 -5.11 3.61 2.06
CA VAL A 105 -4.41 2.68 1.17
C VAL A 105 -3.22 2.08 1.91
N VAL A 106 -3.19 0.76 2.01
CA VAL A 106 -2.05 0.00 2.55
C VAL A 106 -1.39 -0.79 1.44
N ILE A 107 -0.13 -0.49 1.18
CA ILE A 107 0.68 -1.15 0.16
C ILE A 107 1.38 -2.36 0.79
N VAL A 108 1.33 -3.50 0.11
CA VAL A 108 2.01 -4.73 0.51
C VAL A 108 2.78 -5.35 -0.65
N ALA A 109 3.73 -6.24 -0.32
CA ALA A 109 4.59 -6.88 -1.30
C ALA A 109 5.27 -5.87 -2.24
N ALA A 110 5.68 -4.70 -1.74
CA ALA A 110 6.31 -3.64 -2.52
C ALA A 110 7.84 -3.57 -2.37
N PHE A 111 8.44 -4.42 -1.55
CA PHE A 111 9.88 -4.43 -1.25
C PHE A 111 10.44 -5.85 -1.29
N GLY A 112 11.77 -5.98 -1.19
CA GLY A 112 12.48 -7.26 -1.23
C GLY A 112 12.82 -7.74 -2.64
N GLY A 113 12.72 -6.84 -3.63
CA GLY A 113 13.01 -7.16 -5.03
C GLY A 113 14.49 -7.00 -5.37
N ARG A 114 14.83 -7.22 -6.64
CA ARG A 114 16.19 -6.96 -7.16
C ARG A 114 16.41 -5.51 -7.60
N ARG A 115 15.32 -4.73 -7.73
CA ARG A 115 15.29 -3.36 -8.26
C ARG A 115 15.23 -2.37 -7.11
N LEU A 116 16.39 -1.97 -6.62
CA LEU A 116 16.50 -0.99 -5.52
C LEU A 116 15.87 0.35 -5.87
N ASP A 117 15.96 0.75 -7.14
CA ASP A 117 15.31 1.93 -7.68
C ASP A 117 13.78 1.89 -7.51
N HIS A 118 13.15 0.73 -7.68
CA HIS A 118 11.72 0.57 -7.40
C HIS A 118 11.41 0.69 -5.90
N GLU A 119 12.27 0.17 -5.02
CA GLU A 119 12.05 0.28 -3.58
C GLU A 119 12.10 1.74 -3.12
N ILE A 120 13.08 2.51 -3.61
CA ILE A 120 13.18 3.94 -3.33
C ILE A 120 11.94 4.67 -3.86
N ALA A 121 11.53 4.41 -5.09
CA ALA A 121 10.31 5.00 -5.66
C ALA A 121 9.10 4.70 -4.78
N ASN A 122 8.91 3.45 -4.36
CA ASN A 122 7.79 3.03 -3.50
C ASN A 122 7.77 3.76 -2.16
N VAL A 123 8.93 4.08 -1.57
CA VAL A 123 8.99 4.92 -0.35
C VAL A 123 8.55 6.34 -0.66
N LEU A 124 9.02 6.93 -1.76
CA LEU A 124 8.65 8.29 -2.16
C LEU A 124 7.15 8.41 -2.49
N LEU A 125 6.55 7.36 -3.04
CA LEU A 125 5.10 7.31 -3.32
C LEU A 125 4.24 7.46 -2.07
N LEU A 126 4.74 7.07 -0.89
CA LEU A 126 4.02 7.29 0.37
C LEU A 126 3.80 8.79 0.66
N ALA A 127 4.63 9.66 0.08
CA ALA A 127 4.55 11.11 0.26
C ALA A 127 3.58 11.81 -0.68
N GLU A 128 3.12 11.15 -1.75
CA GLU A 128 2.28 11.77 -2.77
C GLU A 128 0.82 11.94 -2.34
N GLY A 129 0.35 11.16 -1.36
CA GLY A 129 -1.05 11.18 -0.93
C GLY A 129 -1.23 11.13 0.59
N PRO A 130 -2.35 11.67 1.12
CA PRO A 130 -2.69 11.46 2.51
C PRO A 130 -3.04 9.99 2.76
N ARG A 131 -2.82 9.49 3.99
CA ARG A 131 -3.28 8.16 4.43
C ARG A 131 -2.87 7.00 3.50
N VAL A 132 -1.64 7.04 3.02
CA VAL A 132 -0.98 5.92 2.34
C VAL A 132 0.10 5.38 3.29
N SER A 133 0.15 4.07 3.45
CA SER A 133 1.19 3.38 4.20
C SER A 133 1.70 2.17 3.42
N ALA A 134 2.89 1.70 3.75
CA ALA A 134 3.37 0.41 3.30
C ALA A 134 3.67 -0.49 4.51
N VAL A 135 3.40 -1.78 4.36
CA VAL A 135 3.67 -2.79 5.38
C VAL A 135 4.51 -3.90 4.78
N ARG A 136 5.47 -4.38 5.56
CA ARG A 136 6.24 -5.60 5.28
C ARG A 136 6.64 -6.24 6.59
N GLY A 137 6.31 -7.52 6.79
CA GLY A 137 6.60 -8.20 8.05
C GLY A 137 5.95 -7.48 9.24
N GLY A 138 6.77 -7.14 10.24
CA GLY A 138 6.38 -6.30 11.39
C GLY A 138 6.60 -4.80 11.19
N THR A 139 7.11 -4.37 10.04
CA THR A 139 7.44 -2.97 9.76
C THR A 139 6.28 -2.25 9.08
N THR A 140 5.94 -1.07 9.58
CA THR A 140 4.99 -0.15 8.95
C THR A 140 5.72 1.15 8.60
N MET A 141 5.55 1.61 7.36
CA MET A 141 6.07 2.88 6.86
C MET A 141 4.90 3.79 6.51
N ARG A 142 4.98 5.05 6.94
CA ARG A 142 4.00 6.09 6.59
C ARG A 142 4.65 7.46 6.64
N VAL A 143 4.08 8.40 5.89
CA VAL A 143 4.43 9.82 6.00
C VAL A 143 3.58 10.48 7.08
N ILE A 144 4.20 11.38 7.83
CA ILE A 144 3.57 12.28 8.79
C ILE A 144 3.72 13.69 8.21
N ARG A 145 2.63 14.45 8.17
CA ARG A 145 2.61 15.80 7.59
C ARG A 145 2.55 16.87 8.68
N ASP A 146 2.83 18.11 8.29
CA ASP A 146 2.73 19.26 9.20
C ASP A 146 1.36 19.32 9.89
N GLY A 147 1.39 19.60 11.19
CA GLY A 147 0.22 19.61 12.07
C GLY A 147 -0.39 18.24 12.39
N GLU A 148 0.12 17.13 11.84
CA GLU A 148 -0.38 15.79 12.19
C GLU A 148 0.19 15.30 13.52
N ARG A 149 -0.68 14.65 14.31
CA ARG A 149 -0.29 13.87 15.48
C ARG A 149 -0.69 12.42 15.26
N ILE A 150 0.25 11.52 15.49
CA ILE A 150 -0.01 10.08 15.46
C ILE A 150 0.28 9.44 16.81
N ALA A 151 -0.47 8.38 17.13
CA ALA A 151 -0.11 7.43 18.16
C ALA A 151 0.51 6.22 17.48
N LEU A 152 1.67 5.78 17.99
CA LEU A 152 2.33 4.56 17.54
C LEU A 152 1.89 3.41 18.46
N GLU A 153 1.53 2.28 17.86
CA GLU A 153 1.28 1.02 18.57
C GLU A 153 2.53 0.15 18.45
N GLY A 154 2.95 -0.46 19.56
CA GLY A 154 4.14 -1.31 19.62
C GLY A 154 4.46 -1.73 21.05
N GLU A 155 5.50 -2.55 21.18
CA GLU A 155 6.03 -3.02 22.46
C GLU A 155 7.28 -2.22 22.85
N THR A 156 7.59 -2.22 24.16
CA THR A 156 8.85 -1.60 24.63
C THR A 156 10.04 -2.35 24.03
N GLY A 157 10.85 -1.64 23.24
CA GLY A 157 12.00 -2.20 22.54
C GLY A 157 11.86 -2.19 21.02
N ASP A 158 10.65 -1.95 20.49
CA ASP A 158 10.45 -1.76 19.06
C ASP A 158 11.22 -0.55 18.53
N LEU A 159 11.69 -0.68 17.28
CA LEU A 159 12.45 0.37 16.62
C LEU A 159 11.52 1.39 15.96
N VAL A 160 11.76 2.67 16.23
CA VAL A 160 11.12 3.79 15.54
C VAL A 160 12.19 4.64 14.88
N SER A 161 12.07 4.83 13.58
CA SER A 161 12.95 5.69 12.78
C SER A 161 12.14 6.84 12.20
N LEU A 162 12.62 8.07 12.41
CA LEU A 162 12.09 9.27 11.77
C LEU A 162 13.11 9.73 10.74
N VAL A 163 12.67 9.88 9.49
CA VAL A 163 13.53 10.30 8.38
C VAL A 163 12.88 11.50 7.71
N PRO A 164 13.55 12.68 7.70
CA PRO A 164 13.01 13.85 7.03
C PRO A 164 12.94 13.60 5.52
N LEU A 165 11.87 14.09 4.89
CA LEU A 165 11.62 13.89 3.47
C LEU A 165 11.28 15.22 2.80
N GLY A 166 12.05 15.58 1.77
CA GLY A 166 11.82 16.80 0.99
C GLY A 166 12.37 18.10 1.60
N GLY A 167 13.15 18.01 2.68
CA GLY A 167 13.75 19.15 3.37
C GLY A 167 13.94 18.86 4.85
N ASP A 168 14.26 19.90 5.63
CA ASP A 168 14.33 19.80 7.09
C ASP A 168 12.92 19.61 7.68
N ALA A 169 12.82 18.78 8.72
CA ALA A 169 11.60 18.59 9.48
C ALA A 169 11.76 19.32 10.80
N GLU A 170 11.09 20.47 10.93
CA GLU A 170 11.17 21.35 12.10
C GLU A 170 9.93 21.18 13.01
N GLY A 171 10.10 21.47 14.29
CA GLY A 171 9.05 21.38 15.31
C GLY A 171 8.68 19.94 15.69
N VAL A 172 9.57 18.96 15.46
CA VAL A 172 9.25 17.55 15.71
C VAL A 172 9.25 17.27 17.21
N ARG A 173 8.18 16.65 17.71
CA ARG A 173 8.03 16.30 19.12
C ARG A 173 7.58 14.85 19.27
N THR A 174 8.23 14.12 20.16
CA THR A 174 7.87 12.71 20.45
C THR A 174 7.77 12.46 21.95
N ASP A 175 6.82 11.60 22.33
CA ASP A 175 6.64 11.15 23.71
C ASP A 175 6.69 9.61 23.75
N GLY A 176 7.29 9.06 24.82
CA GLY A 176 7.39 7.60 25.02
C GLY A 176 8.55 6.92 24.28
N LEU A 177 9.25 7.60 23.37
CA LEU A 177 10.46 7.06 22.73
C LEU A 177 11.68 7.20 23.66
N ARG A 178 12.62 6.24 23.57
CA ARG A 178 13.88 6.27 24.32
C ARG A 178 14.71 7.52 24.01
N TYR A 179 14.74 7.91 22.74
CA TYR A 179 15.37 9.13 22.25
C TYR A 179 14.26 10.11 21.89
N ALA A 180 13.78 10.82 22.90
CA ALA A 180 12.66 11.74 22.76
C ALA A 180 13.09 13.03 22.07
N LEU A 181 12.22 13.54 21.20
CA LEU A 181 12.37 14.78 20.46
C LEU A 181 11.60 15.91 21.18
N ARG A 182 12.23 17.08 21.29
CA ARG A 182 11.80 18.27 22.03
C ARG A 182 11.93 19.53 21.16
N ASP A 183 11.21 19.55 20.04
CA ASP A 183 11.10 20.71 19.14
C ASP A 183 12.32 20.89 18.21
N GLU A 184 12.89 19.79 17.74
CA GLU A 184 13.93 19.73 16.70
C GLU A 184 13.46 20.30 15.37
#